data_AF-A0A259NZC2-F1
#
_entry.id   AF-A0A259NZC2-F1
#
_cell.length_a   1.000
_cell.length_b   1.000
_cell.length_c   1.000
_cell.angle_alpha   90.00
_cell.angle_beta   90.00
_cell.angle_gamma   90.00
#
_symmetry.space_group_name_H-M   'P 1'
#
loop_
_entity.id
_entity.type
_entity.pdbx_description
1 polymer ?
#
loop_
_entity_poly.entity_id
_entity_poly.type
_entity_poly.pdbx_seq_one_letter_code
_entity_poly.pdbx_strand_id
1 'polypeptide(L)'
;MLKPLICALSLAFASSAVVQADTAVTFGDAVNKQQVTAVAAILAKPATYLEQQVTVVGEVTGVCSKQHCWMTLATAENEPRFRIKVRDGEMVFPLSAKGKTAYATGVVKVWPQGEGQPDAYQLVPSAVEIAE
;
A
#
# COMPACT_ATOMS: atom_id res chain seq x y z
N MET A 1 39.50 62.15 -15.25
CA MET A 1 39.91 60.79 -14.82
C MET A 1 39.46 60.58 -13.38
N LEU A 2 38.31 59.94 -13.13
CA LEU A 2 38.01 59.25 -11.87
C LEU A 2 36.84 58.28 -12.10
N LYS A 3 37.03 57.06 -11.66
CA LYS A 3 36.32 55.82 -12.06
C LYS A 3 35.12 55.62 -11.12
N PRO A 4 33.88 55.40 -11.59
CA PRO A 4 32.80 55.02 -10.69
C PRO A 4 32.95 53.55 -10.32
N LEU A 5 33.06 53.37 -9.01
CA LEU A 5 33.22 52.16 -8.24
C LEU A 5 32.10 51.17 -8.55
N ILE A 6 32.45 49.93 -8.89
CA ILE A 6 31.52 48.82 -9.08
C ILE A 6 31.02 48.39 -7.69
N CYS A 7 29.81 48.77 -7.32
CA CYS A 7 29.10 48.17 -6.17
C CYS A 7 28.57 46.80 -6.61
N ALA A 8 29.35 45.76 -6.37
CA ALA A 8 28.90 44.39 -6.48
C ALA A 8 27.89 44.10 -5.36
N LEU A 9 26.60 44.22 -5.66
CA LEU A 9 25.52 43.83 -4.77
C LEU A 9 25.42 42.29 -4.80
N SER A 10 26.13 41.63 -3.89
CA SER A 10 26.08 40.19 -3.71
C SER A 10 24.72 39.80 -3.13
N LEU A 11 23.82 39.31 -3.99
CA LEU A 11 22.53 38.75 -3.60
C LEU A 11 22.78 37.38 -2.94
N ALA A 12 22.77 37.33 -1.61
CA ALA A 12 22.85 36.08 -0.86
C ALA A 12 21.53 35.31 -1.03
N PHE A 13 21.54 34.29 -1.89
CA PHE A 13 20.42 33.36 -2.06
C PHE A 13 20.41 32.40 -0.86
N ALA A 14 19.56 32.68 0.13
CA ALA A 14 19.30 31.76 1.24
C ALA A 14 18.38 30.63 0.75
N SER A 15 18.97 29.50 0.36
CA SER A 15 18.21 28.29 0.00
C SER A 15 17.55 27.70 1.25
N SER A 16 16.23 27.89 1.38
CA SER A 16 15.44 27.17 2.38
C SER A 16 15.31 25.71 1.91
N ALA A 17 15.85 24.77 2.68
CA ALA A 17 15.62 23.34 2.44
C ALA A 17 14.16 23.02 2.73
N VAL A 18 13.38 22.75 1.69
CA VAL A 18 12.04 22.19 1.82
C VAL A 18 12.18 20.71 2.21
N VAL A 19 11.81 20.37 3.44
CA VAL A 19 11.63 18.97 3.86
C VAL A 19 10.33 18.49 3.21
N GLN A 20 10.45 17.72 2.13
CA GLN A 20 9.30 17.02 1.55
C GLN A 20 8.91 15.91 2.53
N ALA A 21 7.76 16.09 3.20
CA ALA A 21 7.12 15.00 3.91
C ALA A 21 6.59 14.02 2.85
N ASP A 22 7.17 12.83 2.80
CA ASP A 22 6.65 11.72 2.01
C ASP A 22 5.28 11.33 2.58
N THR A 23 4.21 11.69 1.88
CA THR A 23 2.84 11.44 2.33
C THR A 23 2.35 10.10 1.79
N ALA A 24 2.17 9.13 2.69
CA ALA A 24 1.59 7.81 2.36
C ALA A 24 0.26 7.92 1.60
N VAL A 25 0.04 7.02 0.64
CA VAL A 25 -1.23 6.92 -0.10
C VAL A 25 -2.23 6.14 0.75
N THR A 26 -3.39 6.74 1.05
CA THR A 26 -4.43 6.13 1.89
C THR A 26 -5.74 5.97 1.14
N PHE A 27 -6.49 4.92 1.49
CA PHE A 27 -7.82 4.65 0.99
C PHE A 27 -8.74 4.21 2.12
N GLY A 28 -10.00 4.64 2.06
CA GLY A 28 -11.03 4.25 3.03
C GLY A 28 -10.77 4.82 4.43
N ASP A 29 -11.10 4.03 5.45
CA ASP A 29 -10.91 4.40 6.85
C ASP A 29 -9.42 4.35 7.28
N ALA A 30 -9.16 4.61 8.57
CA ALA A 30 -7.84 4.41 9.14
C ALA A 30 -7.53 2.90 9.28
N VAL A 31 -6.33 2.50 8.86
CA VAL A 31 -5.83 1.13 9.07
C VAL A 31 -5.58 0.88 10.56
N ASN A 32 -6.04 -0.27 11.07
CA ASN A 32 -5.72 -0.71 12.42
C ASN A 32 -4.34 -1.39 12.47
N LYS A 33 -3.28 -0.57 12.59
CA LYS A 33 -1.89 -1.04 12.72
C LYS A 33 -1.54 -1.67 14.07
N GLN A 34 -2.40 -1.52 15.08
CA GLN A 34 -2.16 -2.09 16.42
C GLN A 34 -2.42 -3.60 16.45
N GLN A 35 -3.20 -4.12 15.51
CA GLN A 35 -3.61 -5.53 15.47
C GLN A 35 -3.39 -6.12 14.07
N VAL A 36 -2.13 -6.39 13.74
CA VAL A 36 -1.75 -7.06 12.50
C VAL A 36 -1.87 -8.58 12.65
N THR A 37 -2.56 -9.22 11.72
CA THR A 37 -2.69 -10.66 11.58
C THR A 37 -1.73 -11.14 10.49
N ALA A 38 -0.92 -12.16 10.80
CA ALA A 38 -0.04 -12.77 9.81
C ALA A 38 -0.85 -13.49 8.73
N VAL A 39 -0.52 -13.27 7.46
CA VAL A 39 -1.16 -13.96 6.33
C VAL A 39 -0.99 -15.47 6.43
N ALA A 40 0.17 -15.97 6.84
CA ALA A 40 0.38 -17.39 7.13
C ALA A 40 -0.67 -17.97 8.09
N ALA A 41 -1.06 -17.24 9.14
CA ALA A 41 -2.07 -17.69 10.09
C ALA A 41 -3.46 -17.78 9.43
N ILE A 42 -3.80 -16.81 8.57
CA ILE A 42 -5.03 -16.80 7.78
C ILE A 42 -5.07 -18.02 6.86
N LEU A 43 -3.99 -18.26 6.10
CA LEU A 43 -3.93 -19.35 5.12
C LEU A 43 -3.84 -20.74 5.77
N ALA A 44 -3.25 -20.86 6.96
CA ALA A 44 -3.22 -22.11 7.72
C ALA A 44 -4.58 -22.47 8.33
N LYS A 45 -5.41 -21.48 8.69
CA LYS A 45 -6.72 -21.67 9.35
C LYS A 45 -7.81 -20.77 8.77
N PRO A 46 -8.09 -20.83 7.46
CA PRO A 46 -8.95 -19.86 6.79
C PRO A 46 -10.36 -19.81 7.38
N ALA A 47 -10.93 -20.96 7.78
CA ALA A 47 -12.24 -21.04 8.41
C ALA A 47 -12.39 -20.19 9.69
N THR A 48 -11.31 -19.92 10.41
CA THR A 48 -11.32 -19.04 11.61
C THR A 48 -11.40 -17.55 11.24
N TYR A 49 -10.92 -17.19 10.05
CA TYR A 49 -10.80 -15.80 9.61
C TYR A 49 -11.83 -15.40 8.56
N LEU A 50 -12.51 -16.36 7.92
CA LEU A 50 -13.59 -16.07 6.99
C LEU A 50 -14.63 -15.16 7.65
N GLU A 51 -15.03 -14.12 6.91
CA GLU A 51 -15.98 -13.10 7.38
C GLU A 51 -15.48 -12.25 8.56
N GLN A 52 -14.25 -12.46 9.04
CA GLN A 52 -13.64 -11.64 10.10
C GLN A 52 -12.89 -10.46 9.51
N GLN A 53 -12.92 -9.35 10.26
CA GLN A 53 -12.07 -8.20 9.96
C GLN A 53 -10.66 -8.43 10.52
N VAL A 54 -9.65 -8.23 9.68
CA VAL A 54 -8.23 -8.35 10.03
C VAL A 54 -7.45 -7.21 9.39
N THR A 55 -6.28 -6.90 9.95
CA THR A 55 -5.26 -6.09 9.28
C THR A 55 -4.12 -6.97 8.85
N VAL A 56 -3.66 -6.83 7.61
CA VAL A 56 -2.44 -7.49 7.11
C VAL A 56 -1.43 -6.44 6.64
N VAL A 57 -0.16 -6.81 6.62
CA VAL A 57 0.94 -5.98 6.11
C VAL A 57 1.81 -6.81 5.19
N GLY A 58 2.35 -6.17 4.14
CA GLY A 58 3.34 -6.78 3.27
C GLY A 58 3.83 -5.82 2.19
N GLU A 59 4.82 -6.27 1.41
CA GLU A 59 5.30 -5.53 0.25
C GLU A 59 4.37 -5.75 -0.95
N VAL A 60 3.99 -4.67 -1.63
CA VAL A 60 3.17 -4.78 -2.84
C VAL A 60 4.01 -5.34 -3.99
N THR A 61 3.69 -6.54 -4.45
CA THR A 61 4.41 -7.22 -5.53
C THR A 61 3.68 -7.20 -6.88
N GLY A 62 2.42 -6.77 -6.88
CA GLY A 62 1.56 -6.81 -8.04
C GLY A 62 0.38 -5.87 -7.88
N VAL A 63 -0.04 -5.26 -8.98
CA VAL A 63 -1.20 -4.37 -9.09
C VAL A 63 -1.86 -4.64 -10.43
N CYS A 64 -3.19 -4.68 -10.46
CA CYS A 64 -3.94 -4.82 -11.71
C CYS A 64 -3.61 -3.66 -12.67
N SER A 65 -3.13 -3.96 -13.88
CA SER A 65 -2.82 -2.93 -14.89
C SER A 65 -4.03 -2.42 -15.66
N LYS A 66 -5.17 -3.09 -15.56
CA LYS A 66 -6.40 -2.72 -16.30
C LYS A 66 -7.27 -1.80 -15.46
N GLN A 67 -7.80 -2.34 -14.36
CA GLN A 67 -8.79 -1.65 -13.52
C GLN A 67 -8.24 -1.20 -12.18
N HIS A 68 -6.98 -1.51 -11.87
CA HIS A 68 -6.33 -1.11 -10.61
C HIS A 68 -7.10 -1.53 -9.34
N CYS A 69 -8.03 -2.48 -9.45
CA CYS A 69 -8.97 -2.87 -8.39
C CYS A 69 -8.44 -3.96 -7.46
N TRP A 70 -7.20 -4.40 -7.67
CA TRP A 70 -6.52 -5.35 -6.81
C TRP A 70 -5.02 -5.12 -6.79
N MET A 71 -4.41 -5.53 -5.68
CA MET A 71 -2.97 -5.67 -5.51
C MET A 71 -2.64 -6.99 -4.80
N THR A 72 -1.37 -7.40 -4.82
CA THR A 72 -0.89 -8.58 -4.10
C THR A 72 0.24 -8.20 -3.16
N LEU A 73 0.20 -8.74 -1.94
CA LEU A 73 1.23 -8.53 -0.92
C LEU A 73 2.13 -9.76 -0.80
N ALA A 74 3.44 -9.55 -0.71
CA ALA A 74 4.38 -10.54 -0.19
C ALA A 74 4.57 -10.29 1.31
N THR A 75 4.34 -11.32 2.12
CA THR A 75 4.36 -11.23 3.59
C THR A 75 5.52 -11.97 4.22
N ALA A 76 6.11 -12.93 3.51
CA ALA A 76 7.38 -13.54 3.85
C ALA A 76 8.04 -14.14 2.59
N GLU A 77 9.35 -14.35 2.66
CA GLU A 77 10.11 -15.09 1.66
C GLU A 77 9.65 -16.56 1.72
N ASN A 78 9.05 -17.06 0.64
CA ASN A 78 8.39 -18.37 0.51
C ASN A 78 6.91 -18.48 0.94
N GLU A 79 6.23 -17.39 1.26
CA GLU A 79 4.77 -17.40 1.38
C GLU A 79 4.08 -17.10 0.04
N PRO A 80 2.91 -17.71 -0.25
CA PRO A 80 2.12 -17.30 -1.39
C PRO A 80 1.68 -15.84 -1.25
N ARG A 81 1.63 -15.14 -2.37
CA ARG A 81 1.21 -13.73 -2.38
C ARG A 81 -0.26 -13.62 -1.98
N PHE A 82 -0.57 -12.69 -1.09
CA PHE A 82 -1.94 -12.50 -0.61
C PHE A 82 -2.65 -11.40 -1.39
N ARG A 83 -3.85 -11.70 -1.90
CA ARG A 83 -4.63 -10.78 -2.74
C ARG A 83 -5.45 -9.82 -1.89
N ILE A 84 -5.29 -8.54 -2.17
CA ILE A 84 -6.12 -7.45 -1.65
C ILE A 84 -6.96 -6.94 -2.82
N LYS A 85 -8.29 -7.11 -2.77
CA LYS A 85 -9.15 -6.85 -3.92
C LYS A 85 -10.50 -6.27 -3.53
N VAL A 86 -10.89 -5.26 -4.30
CA VAL A 86 -12.21 -4.65 -4.29
C VAL A 86 -12.96 -4.91 -5.59
N ARG A 87 -14.21 -4.45 -5.68
CA ARG A 87 -14.89 -4.35 -6.96
C ARG A 87 -14.27 -3.25 -7.80
N ASP A 88 -14.45 -3.35 -9.10
CA ASP A 88 -13.91 -2.38 -10.05
C ASP A 88 -14.46 -0.99 -9.75
N GLY A 89 -13.56 0.00 -9.60
CA GLY A 89 -13.92 1.39 -9.32
C GLY A 89 -14.12 1.75 -7.84
N GLU A 90 -14.14 0.79 -6.90
CA GLU A 90 -14.25 1.10 -5.46
C GLU A 90 -12.96 1.70 -4.90
N MET A 91 -11.81 1.10 -5.25
CA MET A 91 -10.47 1.63 -4.95
C MET A 91 -9.56 1.37 -6.15
N VAL A 92 -8.70 2.35 -6.44
CA VAL A 92 -7.77 2.34 -7.58
C VAL A 92 -6.36 2.37 -7.02
N PHE A 93 -5.76 1.19 -6.88
CA PHE A 93 -4.40 1.04 -6.39
C PHE A 93 -3.39 1.47 -7.47
N PRO A 94 -2.49 2.43 -7.20
CA PRO A 94 -1.59 2.95 -8.22
C PRO A 94 -0.52 1.90 -8.57
N LEU A 95 -0.08 1.89 -9.84
CA LEU A 95 1.02 1.00 -10.25
C LEU A 95 2.34 1.31 -9.53
N SER A 96 2.52 2.57 -9.09
CA SER A 96 3.64 3.02 -8.27
C SER A 96 3.66 2.43 -6.87
N ALA A 97 2.59 1.73 -6.44
CA ALA A 97 2.58 1.01 -5.17
C ALA A 97 3.57 -0.16 -5.15
N LYS A 98 3.94 -0.72 -6.31
CA LYS A 98 4.84 -1.88 -6.37
C LYS A 98 6.19 -1.58 -5.70
N GLY A 99 6.64 -2.49 -4.85
CA GLY A 99 7.86 -2.35 -4.05
C GLY A 99 7.68 -1.56 -2.75
N LYS A 100 6.51 -0.93 -2.53
CA LYS A 100 6.19 -0.22 -1.29
C LYS A 100 5.56 -1.17 -0.27
N THR A 101 5.70 -0.83 1.01
CA THR A 101 4.98 -1.53 2.09
C THR A 101 3.53 -1.05 2.14
N ALA A 102 2.57 -1.97 2.19
CA ALA A 102 1.17 -1.64 2.36
C ALA A 102 0.57 -2.37 3.56
N TYR A 103 -0.29 -1.65 4.28
CA TYR A 103 -1.19 -2.20 5.28
C TYR A 103 -2.61 -2.19 4.73
N ALA A 104 -3.37 -3.24 4.99
CA ALA A 104 -4.76 -3.32 4.57
C ALA A 104 -5.61 -3.90 5.70
N THR A 105 -6.62 -3.14 6.13
CA THR A 105 -7.67 -3.62 7.04
C THR A 105 -8.90 -4.00 6.21
N GLY A 106 -9.47 -5.17 6.44
CA GLY A 106 -10.58 -5.66 5.63
C GLY A 106 -11.12 -7.00 6.08
N VAL A 107 -12.09 -7.51 5.32
CA VAL A 107 -12.75 -8.79 5.60
C VAL A 107 -12.15 -9.90 4.75
N VAL A 108 -11.81 -11.04 5.36
CA VAL A 108 -11.34 -12.21 4.60
C VAL A 108 -12.52 -12.89 3.92
N LYS A 109 -12.39 -13.12 2.61
CA LYS A 109 -13.41 -13.74 1.76
C LYS A 109 -12.82 -14.85 0.92
N VAL A 110 -13.65 -15.83 0.57
CA VAL A 110 -13.33 -16.79 -0.49
C VAL A 110 -13.29 -16.05 -1.83
N TRP A 111 -12.26 -16.31 -2.63
CA TRP A 111 -12.17 -15.83 -3.99
C TRP A 111 -12.94 -16.77 -4.92
N PRO A 112 -14.03 -16.31 -5.59
CA PRO A 112 -14.93 -17.19 -6.33
C PRO A 112 -14.32 -17.84 -7.57
N GLN A 113 -13.16 -17.39 -8.05
CA GLN A 113 -12.47 -18.01 -9.20
C GLN A 113 -11.28 -18.90 -8.81
N GLY A 114 -11.17 -19.29 -7.54
CA GLY A 114 -10.02 -20.03 -6.99
C GLY A 114 -10.32 -21.43 -6.45
N GLU A 115 -11.33 -22.14 -6.97
CA GLU A 115 -11.63 -23.49 -6.48
C GLU A 115 -10.41 -24.41 -6.71
N GLY A 116 -9.81 -24.89 -5.60
CA GLY A 116 -8.66 -25.79 -5.60
C GLY A 116 -7.27 -25.14 -5.73
N GLN A 117 -7.15 -23.81 -5.62
CA GLN A 117 -5.88 -23.10 -5.83
C GLN A 117 -5.36 -22.34 -4.59
N PRO A 118 -4.05 -22.08 -4.51
CA PRO A 118 -3.43 -21.37 -3.38
C PRO A 118 -3.90 -19.91 -3.22
N ASP A 119 -4.61 -19.35 -4.19
CA ASP A 119 -5.23 -18.02 -4.15
C ASP A 119 -6.74 -18.05 -3.87
N ALA A 120 -7.24 -19.13 -3.25
CA ALA A 120 -8.64 -19.32 -2.89
C ALA A 120 -9.20 -18.27 -1.89
N TYR A 121 -8.34 -17.46 -1.28
CA TYR A 121 -8.72 -16.43 -0.31
C TYR A 121 -8.18 -15.06 -0.70
N GLN A 122 -8.95 -14.04 -0.35
CA GLN A 122 -8.58 -12.65 -0.52
C GLN A 122 -8.98 -11.83 0.71
N LEU A 123 -8.39 -10.66 0.86
CA LEU A 123 -8.94 -9.59 1.68
C LEU A 123 -9.75 -8.65 0.81
N VAL A 124 -10.98 -8.36 1.24
CA VAL A 124 -11.75 -7.22 0.74
C VAL A 124 -11.50 -6.05 1.69
N PRO A 125 -10.63 -5.10 1.34
CA PRO A 125 -10.24 -4.02 2.23
C PRO A 125 -11.37 -2.99 2.45
N SER A 126 -11.48 -2.51 3.68
CA SER A 126 -12.19 -1.27 4.04
C SER A 126 -11.24 -0.09 4.24
N ALA A 127 -9.96 -0.37 4.49
CA ALA A 127 -8.90 0.62 4.60
C ALA A 127 -7.59 0.09 4.02
N VAL A 128 -6.83 0.95 3.35
CA VAL A 128 -5.49 0.65 2.85
C VAL A 128 -4.58 1.86 3.09
N GLU A 129 -3.37 1.61 3.56
CA GLU A 129 -2.30 2.60 3.63
C GLU A 129 -1.06 2.03 2.95
N ILE A 130 -0.54 2.74 1.96
CA ILE A 130 0.67 2.39 1.22
C ILE A 130 1.74 3.40 1.65
N ALA A 131 2.76 2.91 2.37
CA ALA A 131 3.90 3.72 2.77
C ALA A 131 4.62 4.26 1.54
N GLU A 132 5.27 5.42 1.66
CA GLU A 132 6.08 5.96 0.58
C GLU A 132 7.35 5.14 0.31
#